data_AF-A0A834WAN7-F1
#
_entry.id   AF-A0A834WAN7-F1
#
_cell.length_a   1.000
_cell.length_b   1.000
_cell.length_c   1.000
_cell.angle_alpha   90.00
_cell.angle_beta   90.00
_cell.angle_gamma   90.00
#
_symmetry.space_group_name_H-M   'P 1'
#
loop_
_entity.id
_entity.type
_entity.pdbx_description
1 polymer ?
#
loop_
_entity_poly.entity_id
_entity_poly.type
_entity_poly.pdbx_seq_one_letter_code
_entity_poly.pdbx_strand_id
1 'polypeptide(L)'
;MVKGRQGERVRLYVRGSILGYKRSKSNQYPNTSLIQIEGVNSKEEVAWYCGKRMAYIYKAKVKKDGSHYRCIWGKVTRPHGNSGVVRAKFKSNLPPRSMGAKDSDQYPPPKMKGSSRFFTFGLVASWYSSNIGVLLLNKYLLSNYGFKYPIFLTMCHMTACSLFSYVAIAWLKMVPMQTIRSRVQFLKISALSLIFCVSVVFGNISLRYLPVSFNQAVGATTPFFTAVFAYLMTLKREAWLTYVTLIPVVTGVVIASGGEPSFHLFGFIICVAATAARALKSVLQGILLSSEGEKLNSMNLLLYMAPMAVVFLLPATLIMEENVVGITVALARDDVKIVWYLLFNSALAYFVNLTNFLVTKHTSALTLQVLGNAKGAVAVVVSIMIFRNPVSVTGMLGYSLTVIGVVLYSEAKKRSK
;
A
#
# COMPACT_ATOMS: atom_id res chain seq x y z
N MET A 1 1.64 -10.96 37.67
CA MET A 1 2.45 -11.35 36.51
C MET A 1 1.56 -11.31 35.28
N VAL A 2 1.87 -10.46 34.30
CA VAL A 2 1.20 -10.55 32.99
C VAL A 2 1.72 -11.82 32.34
N LYS A 3 0.84 -12.80 32.12
CA LYS A 3 1.16 -14.02 31.37
C LYS A 3 1.48 -13.62 29.93
N GLY A 4 2.76 -13.41 29.63
CA GLY A 4 3.23 -13.19 28.27
C GLY A 4 2.98 -14.43 27.43
N ARG A 5 2.29 -14.26 26.29
CA ARG A 5 2.19 -15.27 25.24
C ARG A 5 3.62 -15.55 24.73
N GLN A 6 4.03 -16.82 24.74
CA GLN A 6 5.35 -17.26 24.28
C GLN A 6 5.61 -16.78 22.84
N GLY A 7 6.67 -15.98 22.64
CA GLY A 7 7.18 -15.61 21.32
C GLY A 7 7.29 -14.11 21.00
N GLU A 8 6.68 -13.22 21.79
CA GLU A 8 6.93 -11.77 21.64
C GLU A 8 8.21 -11.35 22.37
N ARG A 9 8.99 -10.44 21.76
CA ARG A 9 10.12 -9.79 22.45
C ARG A 9 9.59 -9.20 23.75
N VAL A 10 10.06 -9.71 24.89
CA VAL A 10 9.66 -9.24 26.22
C VAL A 10 9.89 -7.73 26.27
N ARG A 11 8.80 -6.97 26.25
CA ARG A 11 8.87 -5.52 26.30
C ARG A 11 9.19 -5.14 27.75
N LEU A 12 10.45 -4.74 28.00
CA LEU A 12 10.92 -4.34 29.33
C LEU A 12 10.37 -2.98 29.81
N TYR A 13 9.42 -2.39 29.08
CA TYR A 13 8.83 -1.09 29.39
C TYR A 13 7.35 -1.05 29.00
N VAL A 14 6.59 -0.24 29.72
CA VAL A 14 5.19 0.10 29.42
C VAL A 14 5.13 1.60 29.13
N ARG A 15 4.34 2.00 28.13
CA ARG A 15 4.20 3.43 27.80
C ARG A 15 3.27 4.12 28.80
N GLY A 16 3.36 5.43 28.86
CA GLY A 16 2.39 6.24 29.59
C GLY A 16 2.27 7.63 29.01
N SER A 17 1.07 8.19 29.09
CA SER A 17 0.72 9.51 28.58
C SER A 17 0.77 10.53 29.71
N ILE A 18 1.47 11.64 29.50
CA ILE A 18 1.58 12.73 30.48
C ILE A 18 0.31 13.58 30.41
N LEU A 19 -0.49 13.53 31.48
CA LEU A 19 -1.75 14.27 31.59
C LEU A 19 -1.54 15.72 32.06
N GLY A 20 -0.47 15.96 32.82
CA GLY A 20 -0.12 17.28 33.31
C GLY A 20 0.57 17.24 34.66
N TYR A 21 0.39 18.28 35.45
CA TYR A 21 0.89 18.38 36.83
C TYR A 21 -0.23 18.22 37.85
N LYS A 22 0.13 17.80 39.06
CA LYS A 22 -0.79 17.80 40.21
C LYS A 22 -1.32 19.24 40.37
N ARG A 23 -2.64 19.38 40.51
CA ARG A 23 -3.31 20.68 40.73
C ARG A 23 -4.29 20.60 41.90
N SER A 24 -4.54 21.74 42.53
CA SER A 24 -5.67 22.02 43.43
C SER A 24 -6.65 22.96 42.71
N LYS A 25 -7.69 23.45 43.41
CA LYS A 25 -8.69 24.37 42.85
C LYS A 25 -8.08 25.65 42.26
N SER A 26 -6.97 26.13 42.85
CA SER A 26 -6.33 27.39 42.45
C SER A 26 -4.83 27.28 42.15
N ASN A 27 -4.16 26.18 42.57
CA ASN A 27 -2.71 26.05 42.43
C ASN A 27 -2.31 24.84 41.57
N GLN A 28 -1.20 24.97 40.85
CA GLN A 28 -0.55 23.86 40.15
C GLN A 28 0.81 23.56 40.81
N TYR A 29 1.19 22.28 40.91
CA TYR A 29 2.42 21.81 41.55
C TYR A 29 3.33 21.12 40.50
N PRO A 30 4.24 21.86 39.84
CA PRO A 30 5.04 21.35 38.72
C PRO A 30 6.04 20.24 39.10
N ASN A 31 6.35 20.09 40.39
CA ASN A 31 7.26 19.06 40.89
C ASN A 31 6.66 17.63 40.85
N THR A 32 5.36 17.51 40.57
CA THR A 32 4.64 16.23 40.57
C THR A 32 3.82 16.09 39.29
N SER A 33 4.24 15.20 38.41
CA SER A 33 3.56 14.93 37.13
C SER A 33 2.51 13.83 37.27
N LEU A 34 1.41 13.95 36.52
CA LEU A 34 0.36 12.95 36.41
C LEU A 34 0.53 12.18 35.11
N ILE A 35 0.58 10.85 35.19
CA ILE A 35 0.82 9.99 34.04
C ILE A 35 -0.22 8.87 34.01
N GLN A 36 -0.88 8.67 32.88
CA GLN A 36 -1.70 7.48 32.62
C GLN A 36 -0.79 6.38 32.07
N ILE A 37 -0.72 5.23 32.71
CA ILE A 37 0.03 4.08 32.18
C ILE A 37 -0.87 3.33 31.18
N GLU A 38 -0.33 2.99 30.01
CA GLU A 38 -1.07 2.28 28.96
C GLU A 38 -1.53 0.91 29.47
N GLY A 39 -2.85 0.65 29.41
CA GLY A 39 -3.45 -0.61 29.86
C GLY A 39 -3.65 -0.76 31.36
N VAL A 40 -3.44 0.30 32.15
CA VAL A 40 -3.71 0.33 33.60
C VAL A 40 -4.94 1.20 33.85
N ASN A 41 -6.01 0.60 34.38
CA ASN A 41 -7.30 1.29 34.52
C ASN A 41 -7.80 1.36 35.98
N SER A 42 -7.18 0.61 36.89
CA SER A 42 -7.58 0.53 38.29
C SER A 42 -6.47 1.00 39.24
N LYS A 43 -6.84 1.36 40.47
CA LYS A 43 -5.90 1.81 41.51
C LYS A 43 -5.01 0.65 41.99
N GLU A 44 -5.57 -0.55 42.02
CA GLU A 44 -4.93 -1.80 42.45
C GLU A 44 -3.80 -2.17 41.48
N GLU A 45 -4.02 -2.02 40.18
CA GLU A 45 -2.99 -2.23 39.15
C GLU A 45 -1.85 -1.21 39.26
N VAL A 46 -2.16 0.05 39.59
CA VAL A 46 -1.13 1.10 39.80
C VAL A 46 -0.20 0.77 40.96
N ALA A 47 -0.68 0.08 42.00
CA ALA A 47 0.13 -0.27 43.17
C ALA A 47 1.39 -1.05 42.77
N TRP A 48 1.29 -1.92 41.76
CA TRP A 48 2.45 -2.65 41.22
C TRP A 48 3.52 -1.73 40.62
N TYR A 49 3.13 -0.60 40.05
CA TYR A 49 4.05 0.36 39.43
C TYR A 49 4.70 1.31 40.43
N CYS A 50 4.21 1.36 41.67
CA CYS A 50 4.79 2.21 42.71
C CYS A 50 6.26 1.85 42.92
N GLY A 51 7.11 2.87 42.85
CA GLY A 51 8.55 2.71 42.98
C GLY A 51 9.31 2.33 41.70
N LYS A 52 8.63 2.07 40.58
CA LYS A 52 9.32 1.78 39.31
C LYS A 52 9.88 3.04 38.67
N ARG A 53 10.99 2.87 37.94
CA ARG A 53 11.66 3.96 37.21
C ARG A 53 10.87 4.33 35.96
N MET A 54 10.89 5.61 35.63
CA MET A 54 10.31 6.18 34.42
C MET A 54 11.38 6.98 33.67
N ALA A 55 11.26 7.02 32.35
CA ALA A 55 12.16 7.76 31.48
C ALA A 55 11.32 8.61 30.53
N TYR A 56 11.54 9.92 30.54
CA TYR A 56 11.02 10.82 29.51
C TYR A 56 12.13 11.13 28.51
N ILE A 57 11.97 10.66 27.27
CA ILE A 57 12.99 10.80 26.22
C ILE A 57 12.54 11.90 25.25
N TYR A 58 13.45 12.82 24.92
CA TYR A 58 13.16 13.91 23.99
C TYR A 58 14.36 14.20 23.07
N LYS A 59 14.07 14.77 21.90
CA LYS A 59 15.10 15.18 20.92
C LYS A 59 15.51 16.63 21.17
N ALA A 60 16.80 16.85 21.43
CA ALA A 60 17.43 18.16 21.56
C ALA A 60 18.05 18.61 20.23
N LYS A 61 18.12 19.94 20.02
CA LYS A 61 18.73 20.54 18.84
C LYS A 61 20.24 20.25 18.76
N VAL A 62 20.93 20.31 19.90
CA VAL A 62 22.39 20.12 20.00
C VAL A 62 22.73 18.66 20.30
N LYS A 63 23.72 18.11 19.59
CA LYS A 63 24.25 16.77 19.79
C LYS A 63 25.15 16.75 21.03
N LYS A 64 24.90 15.83 21.96
CA LYS A 64 25.74 15.59 23.15
C LYS A 64 25.97 14.08 23.26
N ASP A 65 27.21 13.67 23.53
CA ASP A 65 27.59 12.26 23.68
C ASP A 65 27.13 11.37 22.51
N GLY A 66 27.33 11.85 21.28
CA GLY A 66 26.96 11.12 20.07
C GLY A 66 25.45 11.12 19.74
N SER A 67 24.58 11.65 20.61
CA SER A 67 23.13 11.56 20.49
C SER A 67 22.44 12.93 20.52
N HIS A 68 21.34 13.06 19.76
CA HIS A 68 20.40 14.18 19.92
C HIS A 68 19.33 13.86 20.97
N TYR A 69 19.29 12.65 21.51
CA TYR A 69 18.27 12.23 22.47
C TYR A 69 18.76 12.43 23.89
N ARG A 70 17.90 13.01 24.71
CA ARG A 70 18.12 13.22 26.13
C ARG A 70 17.01 12.51 26.91
N CYS A 71 17.34 12.06 28.11
CA CYS A 71 16.41 11.36 28.99
C CYS A 71 16.31 12.11 30.33
N ILE A 72 15.08 12.37 30.76
CA ILE A 72 14.79 12.81 32.13
C ILE A 72 14.27 11.60 32.88
N TRP A 73 15.03 11.16 33.88
CA TRP A 73 14.65 10.03 34.72
C TRP A 73 13.68 10.47 35.83
N GLY A 74 12.71 9.62 36.11
CA GLY A 74 11.77 9.78 37.21
C GLY A 74 11.40 8.46 37.86
N LYS A 75 10.49 8.51 38.82
CA LYS A 75 9.98 7.36 39.56
C LYS A 75 8.49 7.54 39.85
N VAL A 76 7.73 6.45 39.75
CA VAL A 76 6.34 6.41 40.19
C VAL A 76 6.31 6.51 41.71
N THR A 77 5.56 7.47 42.24
CA THR A 77 5.50 7.72 43.69
C THR A 77 4.25 7.10 44.30
N ARG A 78 3.05 7.44 43.79
CA ARG A 78 1.76 7.06 44.37
C ARG A 78 0.67 7.02 43.30
N PRO A 79 -0.43 6.26 43.51
CA PRO A 79 -1.63 6.38 42.68
C PRO A 79 -2.28 7.77 42.78
N HIS A 80 -2.99 8.15 41.73
CA HIS A 80 -3.82 9.35 41.67
C HIS A 80 -5.25 9.00 41.23
N GLY A 81 -6.20 9.15 42.15
CA GLY A 81 -7.60 8.77 41.87
C GLY A 81 -7.76 7.26 41.69
N ASN A 82 -8.84 6.87 41.00
CA ASN A 82 -9.22 5.47 40.79
C ASN A 82 -9.03 4.98 39.34
N SER A 83 -8.68 5.87 38.39
CA SER A 83 -8.67 5.59 36.95
C SER A 83 -7.31 5.15 36.38
N GLY A 84 -6.44 4.56 37.21
CA GLY A 84 -5.12 4.10 36.75
C GLY A 84 -4.06 5.19 36.56
N VAL A 85 -4.32 6.44 36.96
CA VAL A 85 -3.36 7.55 36.89
C VAL A 85 -2.34 7.45 38.01
N VAL A 86 -1.07 7.75 37.73
CA VAL A 86 0.02 7.75 38.70
C VAL A 86 0.62 9.14 38.89
N ARG A 87 1.09 9.42 40.11
CA ARG A 87 1.95 10.57 40.42
C ARG A 87 3.40 10.17 40.23
N ALA A 88 4.12 10.88 39.37
CA ALA A 88 5.54 10.68 39.12
C ALA A 88 6.36 11.91 39.54
N LYS A 89 7.55 11.67 40.07
CA LYS A 89 8.56 12.71 40.31
C LYS A 89 9.75 12.48 39.38
N PHE A 90 10.14 13.51 38.66
CA PHE A 90 11.29 13.51 37.75
C PHE A 90 12.45 14.29 38.37
N LYS A 91 13.69 13.98 37.94
CA LYS A 91 14.89 14.72 38.37
C LYS A 91 14.85 16.20 37.99
N SER A 92 14.19 16.53 36.89
CA SER A 92 13.90 17.90 36.46
C SER A 92 12.47 17.98 35.96
N ASN A 93 11.84 19.15 36.09
CA ASN A 93 10.48 19.36 35.61
C ASN A 93 10.38 19.07 34.11
N LEU A 94 9.24 18.52 33.69
CA LEU A 94 9.01 18.16 32.29
C LEU A 94 8.72 19.42 31.46
N PRO A 95 9.17 19.48 30.20
CA PRO A 95 8.88 20.63 29.35
C PRO A 95 7.36 20.71 29.05
N PRO A 96 6.77 21.91 28.87
CA PRO A 96 5.34 22.06 28.57
C PRO A 96 4.87 21.26 27.34
N ARG A 97 5.76 21.12 26.35
CA ARG A 97 5.53 20.34 25.11
C ARG A 97 5.34 18.83 25.33
N SER A 98 5.61 18.34 26.54
CA SER A 98 5.38 16.94 26.93
C SER A 98 3.92 16.63 27.28
N MET A 99 3.13 17.67 27.60
CA MET A 99 1.73 17.54 27.99
C MET A 99 0.84 17.58 26.74
N GLY A 100 0.00 16.55 26.54
CA GLY A 100 -0.94 16.49 25.42
C GLY A 100 -0.36 16.10 24.05
N ALA A 101 0.94 15.81 23.94
CA ALA A 101 1.52 15.27 22.71
C ALA A 101 1.02 13.82 22.51
N LYS A 102 0.44 13.53 21.33
CA LYS A 102 0.06 12.17 20.93
C LYS A 102 1.32 11.30 20.80
N ASP A 103 1.21 10.02 21.17
CA ASP A 103 2.29 9.03 21.30
C ASP A 103 3.27 8.92 20.10
N SER A 104 2.91 9.45 18.92
CA SER A 104 3.75 9.48 17.73
C SER A 104 4.96 10.42 17.82
N ASP A 105 4.93 11.44 18.70
CA ASP A 105 5.98 12.47 18.75
C ASP A 105 7.06 12.23 19.81
N GLN A 106 6.83 11.33 20.77
CA GLN A 106 7.73 11.11 21.92
C GLN A 106 8.68 9.91 21.77
N TYR A 107 8.41 9.00 20.83
CA TYR A 107 9.33 7.93 20.43
C TYR A 107 9.44 7.84 18.91
N PRO A 108 10.55 8.28 18.28
CA PRO A 108 10.94 7.62 17.05
C PRO A 108 11.28 6.16 17.41
N PRO A 109 10.87 5.17 16.60
CA PRO A 109 11.27 3.78 16.79
C PRO A 109 12.80 3.70 16.95
N PRO A 110 13.34 2.70 17.67
CA PRO A 110 14.78 2.49 17.74
C PRO A 110 15.32 2.58 16.33
N LYS A 111 16.28 3.50 16.10
CA LYS A 111 16.92 3.64 14.78
C LYS A 111 17.52 2.27 14.47
N MET A 112 16.84 1.50 13.61
CA MET A 112 17.54 0.54 12.77
C MET A 112 18.67 1.34 12.13
N LYS A 113 19.90 0.78 12.13
CA LYS A 113 21.06 1.33 11.41
C LYS A 113 20.55 2.03 10.17
N GLY A 114 20.78 3.34 10.09
CA GLY A 114 20.20 4.17 9.04
C GLY A 114 20.47 3.49 7.71
N SER A 115 19.41 2.98 7.09
CA SER A 115 19.43 2.59 5.70
C SER A 115 20.02 3.79 4.96
N SER A 116 21.20 3.62 4.36
CA SER A 116 21.86 4.71 3.66
C SER A 116 20.88 5.25 2.61
N ARG A 117 20.91 6.56 2.32
CA ARG A 117 20.13 7.13 1.21
C ARG A 117 20.31 6.32 -0.08
N PHE A 118 21.50 5.75 -0.26
CA PHE A 118 21.84 4.80 -1.32
C PHE A 118 21.03 3.50 -1.28
N PHE A 119 20.78 2.89 -0.12
CA PHE A 119 19.93 1.70 -0.01
C PHE A 119 18.48 2.01 -0.39
N THR A 120 17.93 3.14 0.08
CA THR A 120 16.57 3.55 -0.29
C THR A 120 16.47 3.85 -1.79
N PHE A 121 17.48 4.52 -2.36
CA PHE A 121 17.57 4.75 -3.81
C PHE A 121 17.66 3.42 -4.59
N GLY A 122 18.50 2.49 -4.13
CA GLY A 122 18.63 1.15 -4.73
C GLY A 122 17.32 0.36 -4.69
N LEU A 123 16.55 0.43 -3.60
CA LEU A 123 15.22 -0.19 -3.52
C LEU A 123 14.23 0.41 -4.52
N VAL A 124 14.20 1.74 -4.65
CA VAL A 124 13.33 2.43 -5.61
C VAL A 124 13.75 2.11 -7.06
N ALA A 125 15.05 2.08 -7.33
CA ALA A 125 15.58 1.70 -8.64
C ALA A 125 15.23 0.24 -8.99
N SER A 126 15.37 -0.68 -8.04
CA SER A 126 14.98 -2.10 -8.20
C SER A 126 13.47 -2.25 -8.44
N TRP A 127 12.65 -1.46 -7.75
CA TRP A 127 11.21 -1.43 -7.97
C TRP A 127 10.84 -0.94 -9.38
N TYR A 128 11.48 0.14 -9.87
CA TYR A 128 11.25 0.62 -11.23
C TYR A 128 11.75 -0.37 -12.29
N SER A 129 12.97 -0.90 -12.11
CA SER A 129 13.57 -1.86 -13.01
C SER A 129 12.71 -3.12 -13.16
N SER A 130 12.21 -3.66 -12.04
CA SER A 130 11.31 -4.82 -12.07
C SER A 130 9.97 -4.50 -12.74
N ASN A 131 9.38 -3.33 -12.48
CA ASN A 131 8.15 -2.89 -13.15
C ASN A 131 8.32 -2.73 -14.67
N ILE A 132 9.44 -2.16 -15.11
CA ILE A 132 9.77 -1.98 -16.52
C ILE A 132 10.05 -3.35 -17.17
N GLY A 133 10.81 -4.21 -16.50
CA GLY A 133 11.14 -5.54 -17.00
C GLY A 133 9.90 -6.42 -17.20
N VAL A 134 8.94 -6.43 -16.25
CA VAL A 134 7.67 -7.15 -16.45
C VAL A 134 6.92 -6.58 -17.64
N LEU A 135 6.84 -5.26 -17.77
CA LEU A 135 6.14 -4.62 -18.89
C LEU A 135 6.77 -4.97 -20.24
N LEU A 136 8.10 -4.89 -20.36
CA LEU A 136 8.81 -5.19 -21.60
C LEU A 136 8.72 -6.67 -21.97
N LEU A 137 8.90 -7.57 -21.01
CA LEU A 137 8.78 -9.02 -21.23
C LEU A 137 7.35 -9.42 -21.57
N ASN A 138 6.34 -8.84 -20.91
CA ASN A 138 4.94 -9.06 -21.29
C ASN A 138 4.71 -8.62 -22.73
N LYS A 139 5.19 -7.44 -23.13
CA LYS A 139 5.06 -6.96 -24.51
C LYS A 139 5.76 -7.90 -25.50
N TYR A 140 6.98 -8.31 -25.19
CA TYR A 140 7.75 -9.22 -26.04
C TYR A 140 7.03 -10.56 -26.22
N LEU A 141 6.59 -11.20 -25.12
CA LEU A 141 5.85 -12.45 -25.18
C LEU A 141 4.55 -12.33 -25.99
N LEU A 142 3.74 -11.31 -25.68
CA LEU A 142 2.40 -11.15 -26.26
C LEU A 142 2.42 -10.66 -27.73
N SER A 143 3.44 -9.88 -28.12
CA SER A 143 3.47 -9.22 -29.43
C SER A 143 4.52 -9.76 -30.38
N ASN A 144 5.70 -10.15 -29.89
CA ASN A 144 6.85 -10.50 -30.74
C ASN A 144 7.11 -12.02 -30.77
N TYR A 145 6.96 -12.69 -29.63
CA TYR A 145 7.23 -14.12 -29.50
C TYR A 145 6.04 -14.99 -29.97
N GLY A 146 4.85 -14.40 -30.11
CA GLY A 146 3.64 -15.10 -30.57
C GLY A 146 2.77 -15.70 -29.46
N PHE A 147 3.13 -15.50 -28.19
CA PHE A 147 2.37 -16.00 -27.04
C PHE A 147 1.19 -15.07 -26.70
N LYS A 148 0.08 -15.14 -27.43
CA LYS A 148 -1.05 -14.19 -27.34
C LYS A 148 -2.06 -14.50 -26.22
N TYR A 149 -1.59 -14.86 -25.03
CA TYR A 149 -2.44 -15.34 -23.92
C TYR A 149 -2.21 -14.57 -22.60
N PRO A 150 -2.71 -13.33 -22.49
CA PRO A 150 -2.46 -12.45 -21.33
C PRO A 150 -3.14 -12.90 -20.03
N ILE A 151 -4.28 -13.60 -20.07
CA ILE A 151 -4.97 -14.08 -18.88
C ILE A 151 -4.17 -15.26 -18.28
N PHE A 152 -3.76 -16.22 -19.11
CA PHE A 152 -2.87 -17.30 -18.72
C PHE A 152 -1.53 -16.78 -18.21
N LEU A 153 -0.93 -15.77 -18.86
CA LEU A 153 0.30 -15.14 -18.38
C LEU A 153 0.12 -14.60 -16.95
N THR A 154 -1.01 -13.95 -16.67
CA THR A 154 -1.34 -13.46 -15.33
C THR A 154 -1.54 -14.61 -14.34
N MET A 155 -2.15 -15.72 -14.77
CA MET A 155 -2.28 -16.93 -13.97
C MET A 155 -0.90 -17.52 -13.60
N CYS A 156 0.07 -17.55 -14.53
CA CYS A 156 1.46 -17.92 -14.26
C CYS A 156 2.11 -16.98 -13.22
N HIS A 157 1.90 -15.66 -13.35
CA HIS A 157 2.40 -14.69 -12.37
C HIS A 157 1.86 -14.95 -10.98
N MET A 158 0.55 -15.19 -10.85
CA MET A 158 -0.08 -15.47 -9.55
C MET A 158 0.37 -16.81 -8.99
N THR A 159 0.58 -17.82 -9.83
CA THR A 159 1.13 -19.12 -9.41
C THR A 159 2.55 -18.97 -8.85
N ALA A 160 3.42 -18.25 -9.56
CA ALA A 160 4.77 -17.94 -9.08
C ALA A 160 4.74 -17.08 -7.82
N CYS A 161 3.85 -16.08 -7.73
CA CYS A 161 3.69 -15.26 -6.53
C CYS A 161 3.25 -16.11 -5.33
N SER A 162 2.37 -17.08 -5.51
CA SER A 162 1.95 -18.01 -4.45
C SER A 162 3.13 -18.85 -3.97
N LEU A 163 3.83 -19.52 -4.91
CA LEU A 163 4.97 -20.38 -4.60
C LEU A 163 6.12 -19.62 -3.92
N PHE A 164 6.55 -18.51 -4.50
CA PHE A 164 7.65 -17.72 -3.95
C PHE A 164 7.29 -17.01 -2.65
N SER A 165 6.03 -16.57 -2.48
CA SER A 165 5.58 -16.04 -1.18
C SER A 165 5.62 -17.13 -0.10
N TYR A 166 5.21 -18.36 -0.44
CA TYR A 166 5.27 -19.48 0.49
C TYR A 166 6.72 -19.80 0.88
N VAL A 167 7.62 -19.92 -0.09
CA VAL A 167 9.07 -20.13 0.17
C VAL A 167 9.65 -18.99 1.02
N ALA A 168 9.36 -17.74 0.69
CA ALA A 168 9.90 -16.59 1.41
C ALA A 168 9.43 -16.47 2.86
N ILE A 169 8.18 -16.87 3.14
CA ILE A 169 7.57 -16.75 4.48
C ILE A 169 7.83 -18.02 5.30
N ALA A 170 7.57 -19.20 4.75
CA ALA A 170 7.67 -20.47 5.47
C ALA A 170 9.13 -20.93 5.62
N TRP A 171 9.94 -20.81 4.56
CA TRP A 171 11.31 -21.34 4.57
C TRP A 171 12.35 -20.27 4.93
N LEU A 172 12.34 -19.13 4.23
CA LEU A 172 13.32 -18.06 4.45
C LEU A 172 13.00 -17.18 5.66
N LYS A 173 11.79 -17.32 6.24
CA LYS A 173 11.30 -16.53 7.38
C LYS A 173 11.53 -15.02 7.24
N MET A 174 11.45 -14.50 6.00
CA MET A 174 11.71 -13.08 5.71
C MET A 174 10.70 -12.15 6.41
N VAL A 175 9.48 -12.65 6.64
CA VAL A 175 8.40 -11.95 7.32
C VAL A 175 7.70 -12.93 8.27
N PRO A 176 7.27 -12.49 9.47
CA PRO A 176 6.47 -13.35 10.35
C PRO A 176 5.18 -13.77 9.65
N MET A 177 4.90 -15.07 9.66
CA MET A 177 3.65 -15.62 9.14
C MET A 177 2.48 -15.06 9.96
N GLN A 178 1.50 -14.48 9.29
CA GLN A 178 0.30 -13.93 9.92
C GLN A 178 -0.89 -14.78 9.54
N THR A 179 -1.50 -15.44 10.53
CA THR A 179 -2.69 -16.26 10.29
C THR A 179 -3.93 -15.40 10.06
N ILE A 180 -4.86 -15.94 9.27
CA ILE A 180 -6.18 -15.34 9.06
C ILE A 180 -6.95 -15.46 10.38
N ARG A 181 -7.40 -14.32 10.92
CA ARG A 181 -8.00 -14.22 12.26
C ARG A 181 -9.50 -14.49 12.26
N SER A 182 -10.17 -14.29 11.13
CA SER A 182 -11.64 -14.32 11.05
C SER A 182 -12.12 -14.73 9.65
N ARG A 183 -13.32 -15.34 9.59
CA ARG A 183 -14.03 -15.58 8.33
C ARG A 183 -14.29 -14.30 7.54
N VAL A 184 -14.51 -13.18 8.23
CA VAL A 184 -14.69 -11.87 7.58
C VAL A 184 -13.41 -11.43 6.87
N GLN A 185 -12.24 -11.64 7.51
CA GLN A 185 -10.95 -11.33 6.90
C GLN A 185 -10.68 -12.23 5.69
N PHE A 186 -11.00 -13.53 5.79
CA PHE A 186 -10.93 -14.45 4.65
C PHE A 186 -11.82 -13.99 3.48
N LEU A 187 -13.08 -13.65 3.74
CA LEU A 187 -14.01 -13.15 2.72
C LEU A 187 -13.52 -11.86 2.07
N LYS A 188 -12.92 -10.93 2.84
CA LYS A 188 -12.29 -9.73 2.27
C LYS A 188 -11.11 -10.05 1.35
N ILE A 189 -10.27 -11.03 1.71
CA ILE A 189 -9.13 -11.45 0.87
C ILE A 189 -9.63 -12.16 -0.40
N SER A 190 -10.66 -13.00 -0.27
CA SER A 190 -11.29 -13.67 -1.42
C SER A 190 -11.92 -12.65 -2.36
N ALA A 191 -12.68 -11.68 -1.83
CA ALA A 191 -13.24 -10.57 -2.60
C ALA A 191 -12.14 -9.74 -3.28
N LEU A 192 -11.05 -9.42 -2.58
CA LEU A 192 -9.90 -8.73 -3.17
C LEU A 192 -9.32 -9.51 -4.37
N SER A 193 -9.19 -10.83 -4.24
CA SER A 193 -8.69 -11.71 -5.30
C SER A 193 -9.63 -11.72 -6.50
N LEU A 194 -10.94 -11.86 -6.26
CA LEU A 194 -11.96 -11.83 -7.31
C LEU A 194 -11.97 -10.49 -8.06
N ILE A 195 -11.98 -9.36 -7.33
CA ILE A 195 -11.97 -8.02 -7.92
C ILE A 195 -10.70 -7.81 -8.75
N PHE A 196 -9.55 -8.32 -8.28
CA PHE A 196 -8.33 -8.33 -9.07
C PHE A 196 -8.50 -9.10 -10.38
N CYS A 197 -9.03 -10.32 -10.34
CA CYS A 197 -9.25 -11.13 -11.53
C CYS A 197 -10.21 -10.46 -12.52
N VAL A 198 -11.35 -9.93 -12.04
CA VAL A 198 -12.30 -9.16 -12.86
C VAL A 198 -11.60 -7.98 -13.54
N SER A 199 -10.76 -7.25 -12.81
CA SER A 199 -10.02 -6.10 -13.35
C SER A 199 -9.05 -6.47 -14.47
N VAL A 200 -8.44 -7.66 -14.39
CA VAL A 200 -7.52 -8.20 -15.41
C VAL A 200 -8.30 -8.67 -16.62
N VAL A 201 -9.33 -9.48 -16.42
CA VAL A 201 -10.15 -10.04 -17.50
C VAL A 201 -10.82 -8.92 -18.28
N PHE A 202 -11.52 -8.01 -17.62
CA PHE A 202 -12.17 -6.88 -18.30
C PHE A 202 -11.16 -5.95 -18.98
N GLY A 203 -10.00 -5.73 -18.36
CA GLY A 203 -8.93 -4.94 -19.00
C GLY A 203 -8.40 -5.57 -20.29
N ASN A 204 -8.35 -6.90 -20.38
CA ASN A 204 -7.96 -7.60 -21.61
C ASN A 204 -9.08 -7.62 -22.65
N ILE A 205 -10.34 -7.77 -22.21
CA ILE A 205 -11.50 -7.68 -23.10
C ILE A 205 -11.58 -6.30 -23.74
N SER A 206 -11.41 -5.22 -22.97
CA SER A 206 -11.50 -3.86 -23.51
C SER A 206 -10.44 -3.56 -24.57
N LEU A 207 -9.24 -4.15 -24.46
CA LEU A 207 -8.18 -4.03 -25.47
C LEU A 207 -8.51 -4.72 -26.80
N ARG A 208 -9.50 -5.62 -26.84
CA ARG A 208 -9.98 -6.22 -28.10
C ARG A 208 -10.86 -5.26 -28.90
N TYR A 209 -11.49 -4.30 -28.23
CA TYR A 209 -12.47 -3.38 -28.84
C TYR A 209 -11.96 -1.94 -28.95
N LEU A 210 -10.99 -1.56 -28.12
CA LEU A 210 -10.53 -0.17 -28.02
C LEU A 210 -9.01 -0.08 -28.20
N PRO A 211 -8.52 0.98 -28.85
CA PRO A 211 -7.09 1.27 -28.93
C PRO A 211 -6.41 1.33 -27.55
N VAL A 212 -5.13 1.00 -27.52
CA VAL A 212 -4.32 1.00 -26.28
C VAL A 212 -4.27 2.39 -25.66
N SER A 213 -4.11 3.44 -26.48
CA SER A 213 -4.08 4.85 -26.05
C SER A 213 -5.38 5.25 -25.34
N PHE A 214 -6.52 4.92 -25.94
CA PHE A 214 -7.83 5.21 -25.36
C PHE A 214 -8.07 4.41 -24.06
N ASN A 215 -7.72 3.12 -24.04
CA ASN A 215 -7.77 2.30 -22.83
C ASN A 215 -6.94 2.89 -21.68
N GLN A 216 -5.74 3.38 -21.98
CA GLN A 216 -4.86 3.98 -20.97
C GLN A 216 -5.38 5.31 -20.47
N ALA A 217 -6.00 6.12 -21.34
CA ALA A 217 -6.64 7.37 -20.95
C ALA A 217 -7.82 7.12 -20.00
N VAL A 218 -8.70 6.17 -20.32
CA VAL A 218 -9.76 5.72 -19.40
C VAL A 218 -9.15 5.18 -18.11
N GLY A 219 -8.10 4.36 -18.19
CA GLY A 219 -7.38 3.83 -17.03
C GLY A 219 -6.76 4.91 -16.12
N ALA A 220 -6.36 6.05 -16.67
CA ALA A 220 -5.82 7.19 -15.93
C ALA A 220 -6.86 7.83 -14.97
N THR A 221 -8.15 7.51 -15.12
CA THR A 221 -9.22 7.89 -14.19
C THR A 221 -9.30 7.03 -12.93
N THR A 222 -8.42 6.03 -12.76
CA THR A 222 -8.34 5.20 -11.53
C THR A 222 -8.40 6.03 -10.23
N PRO A 223 -7.71 7.19 -10.10
CA PRO A 223 -7.79 8.03 -8.90
C PRO A 223 -9.21 8.54 -8.58
N PHE A 224 -10.04 8.79 -9.59
CA PHE A 224 -11.44 9.20 -9.41
C PHE A 224 -12.23 8.09 -8.73
N PHE A 225 -12.23 6.89 -9.31
CA PHE A 225 -12.89 5.72 -8.71
C PHE A 225 -12.30 5.38 -7.34
N THR A 226 -10.99 5.57 -7.15
CA THR A 226 -10.33 5.32 -5.86
C THR A 226 -10.88 6.25 -4.79
N ALA A 227 -11.05 7.55 -5.08
CA ALA A 227 -11.62 8.51 -4.14
C ALA A 227 -13.07 8.17 -3.78
N VAL A 228 -13.88 7.78 -4.78
CA VAL A 228 -15.28 7.36 -4.57
C VAL A 228 -15.35 6.11 -3.71
N PHE A 229 -14.65 5.03 -4.05
CA PHE A 229 -14.67 3.80 -3.27
C PHE A 229 -14.03 3.95 -1.90
N ALA A 230 -12.95 4.74 -1.76
CA ALA A 230 -12.36 5.03 -0.46
C ALA A 230 -13.38 5.72 0.46
N TYR A 231 -14.13 6.69 -0.05
CA TYR A 231 -15.21 7.33 0.70
C TYR A 231 -16.33 6.34 1.06
N LEU A 232 -16.82 5.55 0.11
CA LEU A 232 -17.89 4.58 0.35
C LEU A 232 -17.50 3.49 1.37
N MET A 233 -16.26 3.03 1.35
CA MET A 233 -15.79 1.95 2.23
C MET A 233 -15.33 2.43 3.60
N THR A 234 -14.82 3.66 3.71
CA THR A 234 -14.24 4.16 4.98
C THR A 234 -15.06 5.27 5.64
N LEU A 235 -16.03 5.84 4.92
CA LEU A 235 -16.83 7.02 5.31
C LEU A 235 -15.97 8.25 5.66
N LYS A 236 -14.71 8.27 5.22
CA LYS A 236 -13.79 9.41 5.40
C LYS A 236 -13.66 10.17 4.08
N ARG A 237 -13.86 11.49 4.14
CA ARG A 237 -13.66 12.39 3.00
C ARG A 237 -12.19 12.73 2.84
N GLU A 238 -11.73 12.74 1.60
CA GLU A 238 -10.44 13.34 1.23
C GLU A 238 -10.55 14.87 1.26
N ALA A 239 -9.41 15.57 1.18
CA ALA A 239 -9.41 17.02 1.10
C ALA A 239 -10.19 17.50 -0.14
N TRP A 240 -10.95 18.59 -0.01
CA TRP A 240 -11.76 19.14 -1.11
C TRP A 240 -10.95 19.39 -2.40
N LEU A 241 -9.71 19.87 -2.23
CA LEU A 241 -8.76 20.07 -3.33
C LEU A 241 -8.54 18.80 -4.16
N THR A 242 -8.51 17.63 -3.52
CA THR A 242 -8.36 16.34 -4.22
C THR A 242 -9.54 16.07 -5.15
N TYR A 243 -10.77 16.40 -4.75
CA TYR A 243 -11.95 16.23 -5.61
C TYR A 243 -11.95 17.19 -6.80
N VAL A 244 -11.55 18.45 -6.59
CA VAL A 244 -11.43 19.44 -7.68
C VAL A 244 -10.45 18.96 -8.75
N THR A 245 -9.32 18.37 -8.36
CA THR A 245 -8.33 17.85 -9.33
C THR A 245 -8.82 16.65 -10.15
N LEU A 246 -9.91 15.99 -9.75
CA LEU A 246 -10.51 14.89 -10.51
C LEU A 246 -11.44 15.36 -11.63
N ILE A 247 -11.95 16.59 -11.57
CA ILE A 247 -12.80 17.19 -12.61
C ILE A 247 -12.11 17.13 -13.98
N PRO A 248 -10.89 17.69 -14.17
CA PRO A 248 -10.21 17.63 -15.47
C PRO A 248 -9.90 16.19 -15.92
N VAL A 249 -9.68 15.26 -14.98
CA VAL A 249 -9.43 13.84 -15.30
C VAL A 249 -10.66 13.23 -16.00
N VAL A 250 -11.85 13.43 -15.43
CA VAL A 250 -13.11 12.90 -15.97
C VAL A 250 -13.51 13.64 -17.23
N THR A 251 -13.45 14.97 -17.23
CA THR A 251 -13.77 15.80 -18.41
C THR A 251 -12.89 15.43 -19.60
N GLY A 252 -11.59 15.21 -19.38
CA GLY A 252 -10.66 14.81 -20.43
C GLY A 252 -11.05 13.48 -21.09
N VAL A 253 -11.51 12.50 -20.30
CA VAL A 253 -11.96 11.22 -20.85
C VAL A 253 -13.28 11.34 -21.60
N VAL A 254 -14.22 12.19 -21.14
CA VAL A 254 -15.47 12.45 -21.87
C VAL A 254 -15.17 13.07 -23.25
N ILE A 255 -14.31 14.09 -23.28
CA ILE A 255 -13.87 14.73 -24.53
C ILE A 255 -13.14 13.73 -25.43
N ALA A 256 -12.21 12.95 -24.87
CA ALA A 256 -11.47 11.95 -25.62
C ALA A 256 -12.39 10.88 -26.22
N SER A 257 -13.43 10.47 -25.49
CA SER A 257 -14.42 9.48 -25.96
C SER A 257 -15.21 10.00 -27.15
N GLY A 258 -15.63 11.27 -27.14
CA GLY A 258 -16.34 11.88 -28.26
C GLY A 258 -15.46 12.13 -29.49
N GLY A 259 -14.14 12.17 -29.32
CA GLY A 259 -13.17 12.33 -30.40
C GLY A 259 -12.54 11.03 -30.91
N GLU A 260 -12.82 9.87 -30.31
CA GLU A 260 -12.13 8.63 -30.63
C GLU A 260 -12.74 7.95 -31.89
N PRO A 261 -12.00 7.84 -33.01
CA PRO A 261 -12.56 7.31 -34.25
C PRO A 261 -12.90 5.81 -34.17
N SER A 262 -12.18 5.06 -33.34
CA SER A 262 -12.41 3.62 -33.11
C SER A 262 -13.25 3.37 -31.85
N PHE A 263 -14.17 4.28 -31.51
CA PHE A 263 -14.97 4.15 -30.30
C PHE A 263 -15.94 2.97 -30.40
N HIS A 264 -15.84 2.06 -29.45
CA HIS A 264 -16.76 0.94 -29.28
C HIS A 264 -17.40 0.97 -27.89
N LEU A 265 -18.72 1.20 -27.81
CA LEU A 265 -19.41 1.41 -26.53
C LEU A 265 -19.24 0.25 -25.54
N PHE A 266 -19.41 -1.00 -26.00
CA PHE A 266 -19.18 -2.18 -25.15
C PHE A 266 -17.74 -2.21 -24.61
N GLY A 267 -16.73 -2.03 -25.48
CA GLY A 267 -15.32 -1.93 -25.07
C GLY A 267 -15.07 -0.84 -24.05
N PHE A 268 -15.72 0.32 -24.21
CA PHE A 268 -15.64 1.45 -23.28
C PHE A 268 -16.25 1.12 -21.91
N ILE A 269 -17.47 0.55 -21.87
CA ILE A 269 -18.12 0.14 -20.62
C ILE A 269 -17.24 -0.88 -19.88
N ILE A 270 -16.72 -1.88 -20.59
CA ILE A 270 -15.83 -2.89 -20.02
C ILE A 270 -14.50 -2.25 -19.53
N CYS A 271 -13.95 -1.27 -20.25
CA CYS A 271 -12.74 -0.55 -19.83
C CYS A 271 -12.97 0.26 -18.55
N VAL A 272 -14.12 0.95 -18.44
CA VAL A 272 -14.53 1.69 -17.25
C VAL A 272 -14.73 0.72 -16.08
N ALA A 273 -15.41 -0.41 -16.29
CA ALA A 273 -15.59 -1.44 -15.28
C ALA A 273 -14.26 -2.04 -14.80
N ALA A 274 -13.32 -2.31 -15.72
CA ALA A 274 -11.97 -2.74 -15.37
C ALA A 274 -11.25 -1.70 -14.50
N THR A 275 -11.38 -0.42 -14.85
CA THR A 275 -10.76 0.69 -14.13
C THR A 275 -11.36 0.88 -12.73
N ALA A 276 -12.68 0.79 -12.60
CA ALA A 276 -13.36 0.78 -11.32
C ALA A 276 -12.93 -0.42 -10.46
N ALA A 277 -12.83 -1.61 -11.03
CA ALA A 277 -12.36 -2.80 -10.33
C ALA A 277 -10.89 -2.65 -9.86
N ARG A 278 -9.98 -2.09 -10.67
CA ARG A 278 -8.60 -1.79 -10.25
C ARG A 278 -8.56 -0.80 -9.07
N ALA A 279 -9.42 0.21 -9.09
CA ALA A 279 -9.54 1.18 -7.99
C ALA A 279 -10.07 0.51 -6.71
N LEU A 280 -11.17 -0.25 -6.81
CA LEU A 280 -11.76 -0.98 -5.69
C LEU A 280 -10.78 -1.97 -5.08
N LYS A 281 -10.05 -2.73 -5.92
CA LYS A 281 -8.95 -3.60 -5.49
C LYS A 281 -7.94 -2.81 -4.66
N SER A 282 -7.50 -1.66 -5.14
CA SER A 282 -6.49 -0.82 -4.46
C SER A 282 -7.00 -0.30 -3.11
N VAL A 283 -8.27 0.09 -3.01
CA VAL A 283 -8.90 0.53 -1.75
C VAL A 283 -9.01 -0.63 -0.75
N LEU A 284 -9.56 -1.78 -1.18
CA LEU A 284 -9.72 -2.95 -0.31
C LEU A 284 -8.36 -3.50 0.16
N GLN A 285 -7.37 -3.54 -0.74
CA GLN A 285 -5.98 -3.85 -0.39
C GLN A 285 -5.44 -2.86 0.65
N GLY A 286 -5.65 -1.55 0.46
CA GLY A 286 -5.23 -0.52 1.41
C GLY A 286 -5.84 -0.70 2.81
N ILE A 287 -7.13 -1.04 2.87
CA ILE A 287 -7.85 -1.35 4.13
C ILE A 287 -7.21 -2.56 4.81
N LEU A 288 -7.02 -3.69 4.11
CA LEU A 288 -6.40 -4.90 4.67
C LEU A 288 -4.96 -4.68 5.16
N LEU A 289 -4.23 -3.74 4.56
CA LEU A 289 -2.86 -3.39 4.95
C LEU A 289 -2.79 -2.40 6.14
N SER A 290 -3.88 -1.73 6.47
CA SER A 290 -3.89 -0.59 7.41
C SER A 290 -4.88 -0.72 8.58
N SER A 291 -5.90 -1.59 8.49
CA SER A 291 -6.90 -1.78 9.54
C SER A 291 -6.32 -2.33 10.84
N GLU A 292 -6.57 -1.64 11.96
CA GLU A 292 -6.22 -2.12 13.29
C GLU A 292 -7.01 -3.41 13.60
N GLY A 293 -6.32 -4.45 14.12
CA GLY A 293 -6.92 -5.76 14.40
C GLY A 293 -6.93 -6.76 13.25
N GLU A 294 -6.99 -6.31 11.99
CA GLU A 294 -6.97 -7.16 10.77
C GLU A 294 -5.74 -6.94 9.88
N LYS A 295 -4.77 -6.14 10.33
CA LYS A 295 -3.59 -5.75 9.55
C LYS A 295 -2.78 -6.95 9.05
N LEU A 296 -2.78 -7.14 7.73
CA LEU A 296 -1.88 -8.05 7.05
C LEU A 296 -0.69 -7.28 6.47
N ASN A 297 0.47 -7.90 6.51
CA ASN A 297 1.62 -7.43 5.77
C ASN A 297 1.40 -7.76 4.27
N SER A 298 1.88 -6.91 3.37
CA SER A 298 1.74 -7.06 1.91
C SER A 298 2.17 -8.44 1.40
N MET A 299 3.23 -9.03 1.97
CA MET A 299 3.70 -10.36 1.55
C MET A 299 2.79 -11.49 2.04
N ASN A 300 2.26 -11.40 3.28
CA ASN A 300 1.25 -12.33 3.77
C ASN A 300 -0.07 -12.17 3.00
N LEU A 301 -0.45 -10.93 2.67
CA LEU A 301 -1.63 -10.67 1.84
C LEU A 301 -1.48 -11.30 0.46
N LEU A 302 -0.31 -11.18 -0.17
CA LEU A 302 -0.01 -11.82 -1.45
C LEU A 302 -0.05 -13.35 -1.35
N LEU A 303 0.50 -13.93 -0.28
CA LEU A 303 0.46 -15.38 -0.03
C LEU A 303 -0.98 -15.92 -0.03
N TYR A 304 -1.94 -15.19 0.54
CA TYR A 304 -3.34 -15.62 0.58
C TYR A 304 -4.12 -15.26 -0.69
N MET A 305 -3.84 -14.09 -1.27
CA MET A 305 -4.55 -13.58 -2.46
C MET A 305 -4.18 -14.35 -3.73
N ALA A 306 -2.89 -14.64 -3.93
CA ALA A 306 -2.37 -15.25 -5.14
C ALA A 306 -3.00 -16.62 -5.48
N PRO A 307 -3.09 -17.61 -4.57
CA PRO A 307 -3.72 -18.89 -4.88
C PRO A 307 -5.22 -18.75 -5.17
N MET A 308 -5.93 -17.86 -4.48
CA MET A 308 -7.35 -17.57 -4.78
C MET A 308 -7.51 -16.93 -6.17
N ALA A 309 -6.60 -16.03 -6.54
CA ALA A 309 -6.60 -15.43 -7.87
C ALA A 309 -6.35 -16.47 -8.97
N VAL A 310 -5.49 -17.47 -8.75
CA VAL A 310 -5.32 -18.60 -9.69
C VAL A 310 -6.63 -19.36 -9.88
N VAL A 311 -7.32 -19.70 -8.78
CA VAL A 311 -8.62 -20.39 -8.84
C VAL A 311 -9.66 -19.60 -9.63
N PHE A 312 -9.72 -18.28 -9.45
CA PHE A 312 -10.66 -17.42 -10.18
C PHE A 312 -10.24 -17.14 -11.63
N LEU A 313 -8.94 -17.11 -11.95
CA LEU A 313 -8.44 -16.92 -13.31
C LEU A 313 -8.53 -18.18 -14.17
N LEU A 314 -8.46 -19.36 -13.56
CA LEU A 314 -8.52 -20.64 -14.27
C LEU A 314 -9.75 -20.77 -15.19
N PRO A 315 -11.01 -20.56 -14.74
CA PRO A 315 -12.16 -20.65 -15.63
C PRO A 315 -12.14 -19.58 -16.73
N ALA A 316 -11.72 -18.34 -16.42
CA ALA A 316 -11.59 -17.29 -17.42
C ALA A 316 -10.56 -17.65 -18.50
N THR A 317 -9.48 -18.30 -18.10
CA THR A 317 -8.41 -18.75 -19.01
C THR A 317 -8.93 -19.87 -19.92
N LEU A 318 -9.63 -20.87 -19.36
CA LEU A 318 -10.17 -21.98 -20.15
C LEU A 318 -11.25 -21.54 -21.15
N ILE A 319 -12.08 -20.55 -20.80
CA ILE A 319 -13.18 -20.05 -21.66
C ILE A 319 -12.67 -19.07 -22.72
N MET A 320 -11.71 -18.20 -22.39
CA MET A 320 -11.31 -17.10 -23.27
C MET A 320 -10.02 -17.36 -24.06
N GLU A 321 -9.21 -18.32 -23.61
CA GLU A 321 -7.90 -18.66 -24.13
C GLU A 321 -7.84 -20.18 -24.36
N GLU A 322 -8.68 -20.65 -25.27
CA GLU A 322 -8.83 -22.08 -25.59
C GLU A 322 -7.49 -22.73 -25.96
N ASN A 323 -7.28 -23.95 -25.44
CA ASN A 323 -6.08 -24.76 -25.68
C ASN A 323 -4.74 -24.06 -25.34
N VAL A 324 -4.73 -23.03 -24.49
CA VAL A 324 -3.50 -22.32 -24.11
C VAL A 324 -2.43 -23.26 -23.56
N VAL A 325 -2.80 -24.30 -22.82
CA VAL A 325 -1.85 -25.29 -22.29
C VAL A 325 -1.22 -26.09 -23.42
N GLY A 326 -2.02 -26.61 -24.36
CA GLY A 326 -1.52 -27.36 -25.51
C GLY A 326 -0.62 -26.51 -26.41
N ILE A 327 -0.99 -25.25 -26.63
CA ILE A 327 -0.21 -24.29 -27.43
C ILE A 327 1.10 -23.92 -26.73
N THR A 328 1.08 -23.75 -25.40
CA THR A 328 2.30 -23.51 -24.62
C THR A 328 3.24 -24.71 -24.70
N VAL A 329 2.71 -25.93 -24.61
CA VAL A 329 3.50 -27.16 -24.73
C VAL A 329 4.06 -27.33 -26.14
N ALA A 330 3.28 -27.01 -27.18
CA ALA A 330 3.73 -27.04 -28.57
C ALA A 330 4.88 -26.02 -28.79
N LEU A 331 4.69 -24.76 -28.38
CA LEU A 331 5.76 -23.76 -28.44
C LEU A 331 6.99 -24.18 -27.63
N ALA A 332 6.82 -24.85 -26.49
CA ALA A 332 7.94 -25.33 -25.68
C ALA A 332 8.70 -26.50 -26.30
N ARG A 333 8.03 -27.32 -27.13
CA ARG A 333 8.69 -28.36 -27.93
C ARG A 333 9.50 -27.76 -29.07
N ASP A 334 9.00 -26.70 -29.70
CA ASP A 334 9.69 -26.01 -30.78
C ASP A 334 10.85 -25.14 -30.26
N ASP A 335 10.62 -24.37 -29.19
CA ASP A 335 11.63 -23.54 -28.53
C ASP A 335 11.46 -23.55 -27.01
N VAL A 336 12.33 -24.32 -26.34
CA VAL A 336 12.32 -24.45 -24.87
C VAL A 336 12.54 -23.11 -24.15
N LYS A 337 13.05 -22.07 -24.83
CA LYS A 337 13.23 -20.74 -24.25
C LYS A 337 11.93 -20.12 -23.77
N ILE A 338 10.77 -20.47 -24.35
CA ILE A 338 9.48 -19.96 -23.88
C ILE A 338 9.25 -20.27 -22.39
N VAL A 339 9.64 -21.46 -21.94
CA VAL A 339 9.48 -21.88 -20.54
C VAL A 339 10.33 -20.99 -19.64
N TRP A 340 11.57 -20.71 -20.04
CA TRP A 340 12.46 -19.81 -19.32
C TRP A 340 11.96 -18.37 -19.31
N TYR A 341 11.42 -17.86 -20.42
CA TYR A 341 10.82 -16.53 -20.47
C TYR A 341 9.59 -16.42 -19.58
N LEU A 342 8.69 -17.40 -19.59
CA LEU A 342 7.51 -17.44 -18.72
C LEU A 342 7.89 -17.53 -17.25
N LEU A 343 8.85 -18.39 -16.89
CA LEU A 343 9.36 -18.52 -15.53
C LEU A 343 10.03 -17.24 -15.05
N PHE A 344 10.91 -16.65 -15.85
CA PHE A 344 11.62 -15.42 -15.50
C PHE A 344 10.66 -14.24 -15.38
N ASN A 345 9.72 -14.09 -16.31
CA ASN A 345 8.70 -13.05 -16.27
C ASN A 345 7.78 -13.20 -15.04
N SER A 346 7.39 -14.44 -14.69
CA SER A 346 6.60 -14.73 -13.49
C SER A 346 7.37 -14.50 -12.18
N ALA A 347 8.65 -14.84 -12.14
CA ALA A 347 9.53 -14.53 -11.01
C ALA A 347 9.71 -13.03 -10.84
N LEU A 348 9.84 -12.29 -11.94
CA LEU A 348 9.93 -10.84 -11.92
C LEU A 348 8.63 -10.19 -11.42
N ALA A 349 7.46 -10.77 -11.74
CA ALA A 349 6.17 -10.33 -11.17
C ALA A 349 6.12 -10.50 -9.64
N TYR A 350 6.65 -11.59 -9.09
CA TYR A 350 6.82 -11.71 -7.64
C TYR A 350 7.82 -10.67 -7.10
N PHE A 351 8.94 -10.47 -7.79
CA PHE A 351 9.96 -9.50 -7.39
C PHE A 351 9.42 -8.05 -7.37
N VAL A 352 8.51 -7.68 -8.28
CA VAL A 352 7.76 -6.41 -8.22
C VAL A 352 6.98 -6.29 -6.92
N ASN A 353 6.31 -7.35 -6.47
CA ASN A 353 5.55 -7.34 -5.22
C ASN A 353 6.47 -7.28 -3.99
N LEU A 354 7.60 -7.99 -4.01
CA LEU A 354 8.61 -7.94 -2.96
C LEU A 354 9.22 -6.54 -2.84
N THR A 355 9.66 -5.95 -3.96
CA THR A 355 10.23 -4.60 -3.99
C THR A 355 9.19 -3.55 -3.61
N ASN A 356 7.93 -3.70 -4.01
CA ASN A 356 6.81 -2.87 -3.52
C ASN A 356 6.73 -2.89 -1.98
N PHE A 357 6.77 -4.07 -1.37
CA PHE A 357 6.75 -4.23 0.07
C PHE A 357 7.98 -3.55 0.73
N LEU A 358 9.18 -3.79 0.22
CA LEU A 358 10.42 -3.21 0.74
C LEU A 358 10.42 -1.68 0.62
N VAL A 359 10.01 -1.13 -0.52
CA VAL A 359 9.89 0.32 -0.72
C VAL A 359 8.85 0.89 0.25
N THR A 360 7.69 0.26 0.39
CA THR A 360 6.66 0.72 1.35
C THR A 360 7.18 0.74 2.79
N LYS A 361 7.97 -0.27 3.17
CA LYS A 361 8.58 -0.39 4.51
C LYS A 361 9.62 0.70 4.79
N HIS A 362 10.39 1.12 3.77
CA HIS A 362 11.49 2.07 3.92
C HIS A 362 11.16 3.51 3.46
N THR A 363 10.01 3.73 2.82
CA THR A 363 9.53 5.04 2.37
C THR A 363 8.10 5.30 2.88
N SER A 364 7.12 5.42 1.99
CA SER A 364 5.70 5.52 2.31
C SER A 364 4.84 4.97 1.19
N ALA A 365 3.63 4.48 1.51
CA ALA A 365 2.67 4.05 0.50
C ALA A 365 2.27 5.19 -0.47
N LEU A 366 2.31 6.43 -0.01
CA LEU A 366 2.03 7.62 -0.85
C LEU A 366 3.06 7.78 -1.97
N THR A 367 4.34 7.52 -1.68
CA THR A 367 5.41 7.61 -2.67
C THR A 367 5.15 6.67 -3.84
N LEU A 368 4.79 5.42 -3.55
CA LEU A 368 4.43 4.44 -4.59
C LEU A 368 3.18 4.84 -5.37
N GLN A 369 2.18 5.43 -4.71
CA GLN A 369 0.95 5.88 -5.38
C GLN A 369 1.21 7.03 -6.36
N VAL A 370 2.02 8.02 -5.96
CA VAL A 370 2.43 9.14 -6.82
C VAL A 370 3.21 8.64 -8.04
N LEU A 371 4.20 7.76 -7.83
CA LEU A 371 5.00 7.19 -8.91
C LEU A 371 4.15 6.32 -9.86
N GLY A 372 3.18 5.60 -9.31
CA GLY A 372 2.20 4.82 -10.09
C GLY A 372 1.32 5.69 -10.97
N ASN A 373 0.81 6.82 -10.45
CA ASN A 373 0.02 7.77 -11.23
C ASN A 373 0.84 8.41 -12.35
N ALA A 374 2.09 8.80 -12.05
CA ALA A 374 3.02 9.32 -13.06
C ALA A 374 3.29 8.30 -14.18
N LYS A 375 3.51 7.02 -13.82
CA LYS A 375 3.63 5.93 -14.81
C LYS A 375 2.39 5.83 -15.70
N GLY A 376 1.19 5.96 -15.15
CA GLY A 376 -0.06 5.95 -15.91
C GLY A 376 -0.14 7.08 -16.94
N ALA A 377 0.17 8.31 -16.52
CA ALA A 377 0.19 9.47 -17.41
C ALA A 377 1.23 9.32 -18.55
N VAL A 378 2.44 8.86 -18.22
CA VAL A 378 3.50 8.60 -19.21
C VAL A 378 3.07 7.51 -20.19
N ALA A 379 2.38 6.45 -19.72
CA ALA A 379 1.91 5.39 -20.59
C ALA A 379 0.99 5.93 -21.70
N VAL A 380 0.04 6.82 -21.35
CA VAL A 380 -0.86 7.46 -22.33
C VAL A 380 -0.07 8.19 -23.43
N VAL A 381 0.91 9.01 -23.05
CA VAL A 381 1.72 9.76 -24.02
C VAL A 381 2.53 8.82 -24.90
N VAL A 382 3.21 7.84 -24.30
CA VAL A 382 4.04 6.87 -25.01
C VAL A 382 3.23 5.99 -25.96
N SER A 383 2.01 5.59 -25.57
CA SER A 383 1.17 4.79 -26.44
C SER A 383 0.70 5.56 -27.67
N ILE A 384 0.34 6.85 -27.54
CA ILE A 384 0.00 7.70 -28.69
C ILE A 384 1.20 7.78 -29.66
N MET A 385 2.41 8.02 -29.14
CA MET A 385 3.62 8.12 -29.97
C MET A 385 4.00 6.83 -30.68
N ILE A 386 3.85 5.68 -30.00
CA ILE A 386 4.28 4.37 -30.52
C ILE A 386 3.23 3.78 -31.46
N PHE A 387 1.96 3.75 -31.05
CA PHE A 387 0.92 3.08 -31.82
C PHE A 387 0.43 3.92 -33.00
N ARG A 388 0.66 5.24 -32.97
CA ARG A 388 0.30 6.18 -34.07
C ARG A 388 -1.12 5.97 -34.60
N ASN A 389 -2.04 5.59 -33.72
CA ASN A 389 -3.45 5.43 -34.08
C ASN A 389 -4.00 6.80 -34.52
N PRO A 390 -4.96 6.86 -35.45
CA PRO A 390 -5.58 8.12 -35.84
C PRO A 390 -6.30 8.72 -34.63
N VAL A 391 -5.75 9.81 -34.08
CA VAL A 391 -6.36 10.57 -32.98
C VAL A 391 -6.87 11.88 -33.55
N SER A 392 -8.14 12.19 -33.33
CA SER A 392 -8.70 13.48 -33.70
C SER A 392 -8.13 14.61 -32.84
N VAL A 393 -8.27 15.86 -33.29
CA VAL A 393 -7.87 17.03 -32.50
C VAL A 393 -8.63 17.08 -31.17
N THR A 394 -9.93 16.75 -31.17
CA THR A 394 -10.74 16.64 -29.96
C THR A 394 -10.23 15.53 -29.04
N GLY A 395 -9.86 14.37 -29.60
CA GLY A 395 -9.21 13.28 -28.86
C GLY A 395 -7.92 13.71 -28.16
N MET A 396 -7.04 14.43 -28.87
CA MET A 396 -5.78 14.94 -28.31
C MET A 396 -6.00 15.95 -27.17
N LEU A 397 -7.00 16.82 -27.29
CA LEU A 397 -7.36 17.75 -26.22
C LEU A 397 -7.85 16.99 -24.97
N GLY A 398 -8.69 15.96 -25.16
CA GLY A 398 -9.16 15.10 -24.09
C GLY A 398 -8.02 14.39 -23.36
N TYR A 399 -7.13 13.74 -24.10
CA TYR A 399 -5.95 13.06 -23.53
C TYR A 399 -5.04 14.02 -22.76
N SER A 400 -4.80 15.21 -23.30
CA SER A 400 -3.99 16.24 -22.65
C SER A 400 -4.61 16.68 -21.33
N LEU A 401 -5.92 16.94 -21.31
CA LEU A 401 -6.65 17.35 -20.11
C LEU A 401 -6.63 16.25 -19.04
N THR A 402 -6.78 14.98 -19.43
CA THR A 402 -6.68 13.84 -18.50
C THR A 402 -5.29 13.76 -17.87
N VAL A 403 -4.22 13.89 -18.66
CA VAL A 403 -2.84 13.87 -18.17
C VAL A 403 -2.59 15.02 -17.18
N ILE A 404 -3.01 16.24 -17.52
CA ILE A 404 -2.91 17.41 -16.64
C ILE A 404 -3.65 17.15 -15.32
N GLY A 405 -4.88 16.62 -15.38
CA GLY A 405 -5.66 16.30 -14.19
C GLY A 405 -4.98 15.29 -13.26
N VAL A 406 -4.34 14.25 -13.81
CA VAL A 406 -3.60 13.25 -13.02
C VAL A 406 -2.38 13.86 -12.33
N VAL A 407 -1.66 14.76 -13.02
CA VAL A 407 -0.53 15.50 -12.45
C VAL A 407 -1.01 16.40 -11.31
N LEU A 408 -2.08 17.16 -11.53
CA LEU A 408 -2.69 18.02 -10.50
C LEU A 408 -3.15 17.21 -9.29
N TYR A 409 -3.80 16.06 -9.50
CA TYR A 409 -4.21 15.16 -8.42
C TYR A 409 -3.01 14.68 -7.61
N SER A 410 -1.94 14.28 -8.29
CA SER A 410 -0.72 13.79 -7.64
C SER A 410 -0.08 14.87 -6.75
N GLU A 411 -0.02 16.11 -7.25
CA GLU A 411 0.48 17.27 -6.49
C GLU A 411 -0.46 17.63 -5.32
N ALA A 412 -1.78 17.66 -5.53
CA ALA A 412 -2.74 17.94 -4.47
C ALA A 412 -2.65 16.91 -3.34
N LYS A 413 -2.51 15.61 -3.67
CA LYS A 413 -2.39 14.54 -2.68
C LYS A 413 -1.08 14.62 -1.90
N LYS A 414 0.01 15.05 -2.56
CA LYS A 414 1.30 15.34 -1.91
C LYS A 414 1.21 16.51 -0.92
N ARG A 415 0.40 17.54 -1.22
CA ARG A 415 0.20 18.74 -0.37
C ARG A 415 -0.79 18.54 0.78
N SER A 416 -1.76 17.62 0.65
CA SER A 416 -2.82 17.40 1.65
C SER A 416 -2.40 16.67 2.93
N LYS A 417 -1.10 16.41 3.11
CA LYS A 417 -0.52 15.61 4.19
C LYS A 417 0.55 16.39 4.90
#